data_AF-A0A6I1W121-F1
#
_entry.id   AF-A0A6I1W121-F1
#
_cell.length_a   1.000
_cell.length_b   1.000
_cell.length_c   1.000
_cell.angle_alpha   90.00
_cell.angle_beta   90.00
_cell.angle_gamma   90.00
#
_symmetry.space_group_name_H-M   'P 1'
#
loop_
_entity.id
_entity.type
_entity.pdbx_description
1 polymer ?
#
loop_
_entity_poly.entity_id
_entity_poly.type
_entity_poly.pdbx_seq_one_letter_code
_entity_poly.pdbx_strand_id
1 'polypeptide(L)'
;PKVADYPFTTLVPNLGVVSVDRWKSFVIADIPGLIEGASDGAGLGIRFLKHLASTRLLLHLVDMAPVEGTDSAADTAEVIVNELIKFSPSLAERDRWLVLNKCDSLPEDEHDARVKEV
;
A
#
# COMPACT_ATOMS: atom_id res chain seq x y z
N PRO A 1 4.37 -14.70 -8.21
CA PRO A 1 3.72 -13.58 -8.94
C PRO A 1 3.23 -14.05 -10.32
N LYS A 2 1.93 -13.89 -10.60
CA LYS A 2 1.37 -14.12 -11.95
C LYS A 2 0.81 -12.80 -12.42
N VAL A 3 1.37 -12.26 -13.50
CA VAL A 3 0.76 -11.14 -14.21
C VAL A 3 -0.57 -11.65 -14.76
N ALA A 4 -1.69 -11.14 -14.26
CA ALA A 4 -3.00 -11.50 -14.80
C ALA A 4 -3.36 -10.51 -15.90
N ASP A 5 -3.71 -11.03 -17.08
CA ASP A 5 -4.14 -10.24 -18.23
C ASP A 5 -5.58 -9.75 -18.01
N TYR A 6 -5.74 -8.75 -17.13
CA TYR A 6 -7.00 -8.00 -17.07
C TYR A 6 -7.04 -7.03 -18.25
N PRO A 7 -8.07 -7.07 -19.12
CA PRO A 7 -8.02 -6.41 -20.44
C PRO A 7 -8.01 -4.86 -20.43
N PHE A 8 -7.81 -4.21 -19.28
CA PHE A 8 -8.25 -2.83 -19.08
C PHE A 8 -7.33 -1.93 -18.22
N THR A 9 -6.05 -2.26 -18.02
CA THR A 9 -5.10 -1.46 -17.21
C THR A 9 -4.07 -0.69 -18.05
N THR A 10 -3.84 0.58 -17.76
CA THR A 10 -2.76 1.42 -18.36
C THR A 10 -1.41 1.25 -17.65
N LEU A 11 -1.42 0.89 -16.36
CA LEU A 11 -0.29 0.41 -15.58
C LEU A 11 -0.68 -0.97 -15.04
N VAL A 12 0.04 -2.02 -15.41
CA VAL A 12 -0.30 -3.40 -15.03
C VAL A 12 0.03 -3.59 -13.55
N PRO A 13 -0.97 -3.78 -12.66
CA PRO A 13 -0.69 -4.03 -11.25
C PRO A 13 -0.06 -5.42 -11.09
N ASN A 14 0.85 -5.58 -10.12
CA ASN A 14 1.41 -6.88 -9.82
C ASN A 14 0.40 -7.66 -8.96
N LEU A 15 -0.11 -8.79 -9.49
CA LEU A 15 -1.01 -9.66 -8.74
C LEU A 15 -0.30 -10.89 -8.17
N GLY A 16 -0.66 -11.21 -6.94
CA GLY A 16 -0.29 -12.42 -6.23
C GLY A 16 -1.53 -13.17 -5.77
N VAL A 17 -1.53 -14.49 -5.92
CA VAL A 17 -2.50 -15.35 -5.24
C VAL A 17 -1.81 -15.91 -4.00
N VAL A 18 -2.36 -15.61 -2.82
CA VAL A 18 -1.87 -16.13 -1.54
C VAL A 18 -2.75 -17.27 -1.10
N SER A 19 -2.16 -18.43 -0.88
CA SER A 19 -2.83 -19.62 -0.34
C SER A 19 -2.58 -19.69 1.15
N VAL A 20 -3.65 -19.63 1.96
CA VAL A 20 -3.59 -19.75 3.42
C VAL A 20 -3.79 -21.20 3.86
N ASP A 21 -4.61 -21.95 3.10
CA ASP A 21 -4.91 -23.36 3.36
C ASP A 21 -5.38 -24.02 2.05
N ARG A 22 -5.59 -25.34 2.05
CA ARG A 22 -5.90 -26.20 0.89
C ARG A 22 -7.06 -25.71 0.02
N TRP A 23 -8.00 -24.97 0.61
CA TRP A 23 -9.18 -24.41 -0.06
C TRP A 23 -9.40 -22.92 0.22
N LYS A 24 -8.43 -22.24 0.85
CA LYS A 24 -8.53 -20.83 1.23
C LYS A 24 -7.41 -20.05 0.56
N SER A 25 -7.78 -19.22 -0.41
CA SER A 25 -6.85 -18.32 -1.09
C SER A 25 -7.49 -16.95 -1.27
N PHE A 26 -6.65 -15.92 -1.35
CA PHE A 26 -7.07 -14.58 -1.72
C PHE A 26 -6.08 -13.95 -2.70
N VAL A 27 -6.52 -12.90 -3.37
CA VAL A 27 -5.71 -12.16 -4.33
C VAL A 27 -5.20 -10.90 -3.64
N ILE A 28 -3.89 -10.69 -3.72
CA ILE A 28 -3.23 -9.44 -3.40
C ILE A 28 -2.92 -8.75 -4.72
N ALA A 29 -3.21 -7.47 -4.81
CA ALA A 29 -2.73 -6.62 -5.87
C ALA A 29 -1.83 -5.56 -5.24
N ASP A 30 -0.63 -5.44 -5.79
CA ASP A 30 0.22 -4.28 -5.54
C ASP A 30 -0.34 -3.10 -6.33
N ILE A 31 -0.41 -1.95 -5.68
CA ILE A 31 -1.02 -0.73 -6.20
C ILE A 31 0.14 0.18 -6.60
N PRO A 32 0.62 0.13 -7.87
CA PRO A 32 1.65 1.04 -8.30
C PRO A 32 1.07 2.47 -8.29
N GLY A 33 1.65 3.36 -7.47
CA GLY A 33 1.41 4.79 -7.61
C GLY A 33 0.40 5.44 -6.65
N LEU A 34 0.56 5.24 -5.35
CA LEU A 34 0.42 6.39 -4.43
C LEU A 34 1.77 7.11 -4.43
N ILE A 35 1.97 7.92 -5.47
CA ILE A 35 3.10 8.83 -5.61
C ILE A 35 2.51 10.23 -5.78
N GLU A 36 3.25 11.26 -5.38
CA GLU A 36 2.82 12.65 -5.50
C GLU A 36 2.28 12.94 -6.92
N GLY A 37 1.05 13.47 -7.00
CA GLY A 37 0.39 13.79 -8.26
C GLY A 37 -0.50 12.68 -8.85
N ALA A 38 -0.65 11.53 -8.19
CA ALA A 38 -1.63 10.51 -8.60
C ALA A 38 -3.09 11.03 -8.61
N SER A 39 -3.40 12.00 -7.75
CA SER A 39 -4.70 12.69 -7.69
C SER A 39 -4.93 13.68 -8.86
N ASP A 40 -3.88 14.19 -9.49
CA ASP A 40 -3.95 15.21 -10.56
C ASP A 40 -4.15 14.60 -11.96
N GLY A 41 -4.45 13.30 -12.05
CA GLY A 41 -4.93 12.69 -13.29
C GLY A 41 -3.84 12.09 -14.19
N ALA A 42 -2.70 11.67 -13.62
CA ALA A 42 -1.60 10.99 -14.32
C ALA A 42 -1.94 9.59 -14.90
N GLY A 43 -3.20 9.32 -15.26
CA GLY A 43 -3.59 8.14 -16.05
C GLY A 43 -3.96 6.88 -15.25
N LEU A 44 -3.98 6.94 -13.92
CA LEU A 44 -4.50 5.84 -13.08
C LEU A 44 -6.05 5.75 -13.13
N GLY A 45 -6.76 6.88 -13.28
CA GLY A 45 -8.16 6.94 -13.74
C GLY A 45 -9.26 6.30 -12.86
N ILE A 46 -10.53 6.65 -13.17
CA ILE A 46 -11.76 6.10 -12.54
C ILE A 46 -11.82 4.56 -12.59
N ARG A 47 -11.17 3.94 -13.57
CA ARG A 47 -11.19 2.48 -13.78
C ARG A 47 -10.33 1.71 -12.78
N PHE A 48 -9.19 2.27 -12.36
CA PHE A 48 -8.38 1.70 -11.28
C PHE A 48 -9.09 1.83 -9.94
N LEU A 49 -9.70 2.98 -9.68
CA LEU A 49 -10.57 3.21 -8.52
C LEU A 49 -11.69 2.17 -8.39
N LYS A 50 -12.31 1.77 -9.51
CA LYS A 50 -13.35 0.72 -9.50
C LYS A 50 -12.81 -0.66 -9.10
N HIS A 51 -11.55 -0.97 -9.38
CA HIS A 51 -10.91 -2.21 -8.95
C HIS A 51 -10.47 -2.12 -7.48
N LEU A 52 -9.93 -0.98 -7.05
CA LEU A 52 -9.70 -0.74 -5.64
C LEU A 52 -10.99 -0.79 -4.83
N ALA A 53 -12.11 -0.36 -5.41
CA ALA A 53 -13.40 -0.43 -4.77
C ALA A 53 -13.87 -1.88 -4.49
N SER A 54 -13.29 -2.92 -5.09
CA SER A 54 -13.60 -4.32 -4.77
C SER A 54 -12.67 -4.93 -3.71
N THR A 55 -11.62 -4.22 -3.27
CA THR A 55 -10.75 -4.71 -2.19
C THR A 55 -11.48 -4.64 -0.85
N ARG A 56 -11.30 -5.67 -0.02
CA ARG A 56 -11.91 -5.71 1.33
C ARG A 56 -11.01 -5.12 2.41
N LEU A 57 -9.70 -5.15 2.18
CA LEU A 57 -8.68 -4.73 3.12
C LEU A 57 -7.58 -4.03 2.34
N LEU A 58 -7.11 -2.91 2.87
CA LEU A 58 -5.93 -2.21 2.38
C LEU A 58 -4.76 -2.50 3.31
N LEU A 59 -3.60 -2.84 2.73
CA LEU A 59 -2.35 -2.95 3.49
C LEU A 59 -1.52 -1.71 3.20
N HIS A 60 -1.24 -0.96 4.25
CA HIS A 60 -0.39 0.21 4.20
C HIS A 60 1.00 -0.18 4.69
N LEU A 61 1.92 -0.41 3.76
CA LEU A 61 3.28 -0.82 4.08
C LEU A 61 4.14 0.41 4.34
N VAL A 62 4.77 0.47 5.51
CA VAL A 62 5.71 1.52 5.91
C VAL A 62 7.06 0.89 6.21
N ASP A 63 8.12 1.45 5.65
CA ASP A 63 9.48 0.98 5.89
C ASP A 63 10.02 1.53 7.22
N MET A 64 10.42 0.63 8.11
CA MET A 64 10.93 0.99 9.45
C MET A 64 12.43 1.33 9.46
N ALA A 65 13.16 0.94 8.41
CA ALA A 65 14.57 1.24 8.24
C ALA A 65 14.79 2.10 6.97
N PRO A 66 14.24 3.34 6.93
CA PRO A 66 14.45 4.25 5.82
C PRO A 66 15.94 4.59 5.70
N VAL A 67 16.39 4.84 4.47
CA VAL A 67 17.79 5.21 4.20
C VAL A 67 18.08 6.57 4.85
N GLU A 68 19.27 6.76 5.40
CA GLU A 68 19.66 8.05 5.98
C GLU A 68 19.42 9.21 4.99
N GLY A 69 18.64 10.22 5.42
CA GLY A 69 18.26 11.36 4.59
C GLY A 69 16.92 11.22 3.86
N THR A 70 16.16 10.15 4.09
CA THR A 70 14.74 10.03 3.69
C THR A 70 13.80 10.31 4.86
N ASP A 71 12.53 10.59 4.55
CA ASP A 71 11.49 10.89 5.53
C ASP A 71 11.34 9.77 6.57
N SER A 72 10.89 10.11 7.78
CA SER A 72 10.69 9.09 8.82
C SER A 72 9.58 8.11 8.43
N ALA A 73 9.51 6.98 9.11
CA ALA A 73 8.42 6.01 8.93
C ALA A 73 7.05 6.65 9.18
N ALA A 74 6.95 7.51 10.21
CA ALA A 74 5.74 8.24 10.55
C ALA A 74 5.38 9.26 9.46
N ASP A 75 6.34 10.06 9.00
CA ASP A 75 6.11 11.04 7.92
C ASP A 75 5.63 10.36 6.64
N THR A 76 6.28 9.26 6.27
CA THR A 76 5.90 8.44 5.10
C THR A 76 4.47 7.93 5.23
N ALA A 77 4.10 7.46 6.44
CA ALA A 77 2.75 6.99 6.71
C ALA A 77 1.72 8.11 6.56
N GLU A 78 2.01 9.31 7.08
CA GLU A 78 1.13 10.47 6.97
C GLU A 78 0.97 10.93 5.51
N VAL A 79 2.05 10.96 4.73
CA VAL A 79 2.01 11.32 3.30
C VAL A 79 1.07 10.39 2.55
N ILE A 80 1.23 9.07 2.71
CA ILE A 80 0.39 8.07 2.02
C ILE A 80 -1.07 8.19 2.44
N VAL A 81 -1.36 8.43 3.73
CA VAL A 81 -2.73 8.64 4.21
C VAL A 81 -3.35 9.89 3.59
N ASN A 82 -2.61 10.99 3.53
CA ASN A 82 -3.07 12.24 2.95
C ASN A 82 -3.32 12.11 1.44
N GLU A 83 -2.47 11.38 0.72
CA GLU A 83 -2.69 11.07 -0.69
C GLU A 83 -3.93 10.18 -0.89
N LEU A 84 -4.11 9.16 -0.07
CA LEU A 84 -5.28 8.28 -0.14
C LEU A 84 -6.58 9.05 0.06
N ILE A 85 -6.61 9.99 1.02
CA ILE A 85 -7.75 10.88 1.28
C ILE A 85 -8.02 11.79 0.07
N LYS A 86 -6.98 12.43 -0.48
CA LYS A 86 -7.09 13.28 -1.68
C LYS A 86 -7.56 12.50 -2.89
N PHE A 87 -7.14 11.24 -3.03
CA PHE A 87 -7.48 10.37 -4.14
C PHE A 87 -8.93 9.87 -4.08
N SER A 88 -9.38 9.40 -2.92
CA SER A 88 -10.77 8.98 -2.71
C SER A 88 -11.12 8.90 -1.22
N PRO A 89 -11.99 9.80 -0.72
CA PRO A 89 -12.48 9.75 0.66
C PRO A 89 -13.12 8.39 1.01
N SER A 90 -13.88 7.81 0.07
CA SER A 90 -14.52 6.50 0.25
C SER A 90 -13.53 5.33 0.36
N LEU A 91 -12.31 5.48 -0.16
CA LEU A 91 -11.24 4.49 -0.03
C LEU A 91 -10.48 4.67 1.29
N ALA A 92 -10.34 5.91 1.75
CA ALA A 92 -9.71 6.25 3.03
C ALA A 92 -10.49 5.74 4.24
N GLU A 93 -11.82 5.63 4.13
CA GLU A 93 -12.72 5.08 5.15
C GLU A 93 -12.68 3.54 5.28
N ARG A 94 -12.00 2.84 4.36
CA ARG A 94 -11.94 1.38 4.41
C ARG A 94 -11.03 0.86 5.50
N ASP A 95 -11.31 -0.37 5.92
CA ASP A 95 -10.41 -1.16 6.76
C ASP A 95 -9.01 -1.19 6.14
N ARG A 96 -8.07 -0.61 6.88
CA ARG A 96 -6.68 -0.46 6.50
C ARG A 96 -5.80 -0.94 7.64
N TRP A 97 -4.87 -1.84 7.34
CA TRP A 97 -3.87 -2.28 8.30
C TRP A 97 -2.55 -1.62 7.97
N LEU A 98 -1.95 -1.00 8.99
CA LEU A 98 -0.58 -0.54 8.94
C LEU A 98 0.33 -1.76 9.11
N VAL A 99 1.26 -1.94 8.18
CA VAL A 99 2.21 -3.05 8.15
C VAL A 99 3.61 -2.45 8.16
N LEU A 100 4.29 -2.64 9.27
CA LEU A 100 5.66 -2.18 9.47
C LEU A 100 6.62 -3.19 8.83
N ASN A 101 7.26 -2.77 7.74
CA ASN A 101 8.15 -3.61 6.94
C ASN A 101 9.62 -3.33 7.31
N LYS A 102 10.50 -4.30 7.02
CA LYS A 102 11.95 -4.26 7.31
C LYS A 102 12.32 -4.05 8.78
N CYS A 103 11.47 -4.49 9.70
CA CYS A 103 11.76 -4.44 11.14
C CYS A 103 13.02 -5.27 11.51
N ASP A 104 13.40 -6.24 10.69
CA ASP A 104 14.62 -7.04 10.82
C ASP A 104 15.92 -6.27 10.58
N SER A 105 15.84 -5.12 9.90
CA SER A 105 16.98 -4.24 9.65
C SER A 105 17.24 -3.26 10.80
N LEU A 106 16.35 -3.20 11.79
CA LEU A 106 16.50 -2.35 12.97
C LEU A 106 17.24 -3.06 14.11
N PRO A 107 18.09 -2.34 14.85
CA PRO A 107 18.56 -2.80 16.15
C PRO A 107 17.38 -3.09 17.11
N GLU A 108 17.48 -4.15 17.92
CA GLU A 108 16.42 -4.54 18.89
C GLU A 108 16.08 -3.42 19.89
N ASP A 109 17.07 -2.60 20.24
CA ASP A 109 16.94 -1.46 21.15
C ASP A 109 16.19 -0.27 20.53
N GLU A 110 16.19 -0.15 19.21
CA GLU A 110 15.49 0.93 18.48
C GLU A 110 14.12 0.50 17.99
N HIS A 111 13.87 -0.81 17.82
CA HIS A 111 12.62 -1.36 17.31
C HIS A 111 11.38 -0.83 18.06
N ASP A 112 11.36 -0.97 19.39
CA ASP A 112 10.19 -0.57 20.19
C ASP A 112 9.96 0.95 20.23
N ALA A 113 11.03 1.74 20.10
CA ALA A 113 10.93 3.18 20.01
C ALA A 113 10.30 3.59 18.67
N ARG A 114 10.77 2.98 17.58
CA ARG A 114 10.28 3.21 16.22
C ARG A 114 8.82 2.81 16.06
N VAL A 115 8.42 1.66 16.63
CA VAL A 115 7.02 1.19 16.58
C VAL A 115 6.07 2.14 17.32
N LYS A 116 6.54 2.86 18.35
CA LYS A 116 5.73 3.84 19.07
C LYS A 116 5.66 5.20 18.38
N GLU A 117 6.58 5.47 17.46
CA GLU A 117 6.66 6.72 16.70
C GLU A 117 5.61 6.76 15.57
N VAL A 118 5.27 5.60 15.00
CA VAL A 118 4.30 5.41 13.90
C VAL A 118 2.90 5.10 14.43
#